data_AF-A0A1G4P292-F1
#
_entry.id   AF-A0A1G4P292-F1
#
_cell.length_a   1.000
_cell.length_b   1.000
_cell.length_c   1.000
_cell.angle_alpha   90.00
_cell.angle_beta   90.00
_cell.angle_gamma   90.00
#
_symmetry.space_group_name_H-M   'P 1'
#
loop_
_entity.id
_entity.type
_entity.pdbx_description
1 polymer ?
#
loop_
_entity_poly.entity_id
_entity_poly.type
_entity_poly.pdbx_seq_one_letter_code
_entity_poly.pdbx_strand_id
1 'polypeptide(L)'
;MTVEEFCNPLKTPILVAMANQVIIDESPVSINTISQRILEACGITKSTPKIKERVDYLVRATRIKPAPDGTTLFFWKPGSDPMAYDMYRCSEDLDVRAPEDIHSSEAACAMLEAITEQYGIPPAEACAAGARKLGLTRMTPAVKELMESGLTILQDENAVTLNSRGMLEST
;
A
#
# COMPACT_ATOMS: atom_id res chain seq x y z
N MET A 1 3.71 26.00 -7.04
CA MET A 1 2.38 26.21 -7.64
C MET A 1 1.47 26.78 -6.57
N THR A 2 0.60 27.75 -6.86
CA THR A 2 -0.38 28.24 -5.88
C THR A 2 -1.58 27.28 -5.77
N VAL A 3 -2.35 27.36 -4.69
CA VAL A 3 -3.59 26.56 -4.54
C VAL A 3 -4.60 26.88 -5.66
N GLU A 4 -4.64 28.13 -6.11
CA GLU A 4 -5.52 28.57 -7.18
C GLU A 4 -5.10 27.98 -8.54
N GLU A 5 -3.80 27.96 -8.82
CA GLU A 5 -3.25 27.27 -9.99
C GLU A 5 -3.53 25.76 -9.95
N PHE A 6 -3.34 25.11 -8.79
CA PHE A 6 -3.61 23.68 -8.61
C PHE A 6 -5.08 23.33 -8.88
N CYS A 7 -6.00 24.18 -8.42
CA CYS A 7 -7.43 24.02 -8.65
C CYS A 7 -7.86 24.41 -10.07
N ASN A 8 -6.99 25.06 -10.86
CA ASN A 8 -7.32 25.50 -12.20
C ASN A 8 -7.43 24.30 -13.16
N PRO A 9 -8.56 24.10 -13.88
CA PRO A 9 -8.73 23.03 -14.86
C PRO A 9 -7.65 23.01 -15.95
N LEU A 10 -7.06 24.14 -16.30
CA LEU A 10 -5.96 24.22 -17.27
C LEU A 10 -4.69 23.49 -16.82
N LYS A 11 -4.54 23.24 -15.50
CA LYS A 11 -3.44 22.44 -14.95
C LYS A 11 -3.77 20.94 -14.87
N THR A 12 -4.98 20.50 -15.25
CA THR A 12 -5.35 19.09 -15.18
C THR A 12 -4.37 18.17 -15.93
N PRO A 13 -3.93 18.45 -17.18
CA PRO A 13 -3.06 17.52 -17.91
C PRO A 13 -1.73 17.25 -17.20
N ILE A 14 -1.08 18.29 -16.67
CA ILE A 14 0.20 18.16 -15.97
C ILE A 14 0.02 17.44 -14.62
N LEU A 15 -1.04 17.75 -13.88
CA LEU A 15 -1.31 17.12 -12.59
C LEU A 15 -1.72 15.65 -12.72
N VAL A 16 -2.44 15.28 -13.79
CA VAL A 16 -2.73 13.87 -14.12
C VAL A 16 -1.46 13.13 -14.52
N ALA A 17 -0.56 13.76 -15.28
CA ALA A 17 0.73 13.16 -15.61
C ALA A 17 1.57 12.90 -14.35
N MET A 18 1.58 13.82 -13.38
CA MET A 18 2.23 13.62 -12.08
C MET A 18 1.60 12.46 -11.31
N ALA A 19 0.26 12.37 -11.25
CA ALA A 19 -0.43 11.26 -10.60
C ALA A 19 -0.07 9.90 -11.24
N ASN A 20 -0.06 9.84 -12.57
CA ASN A 20 0.34 8.64 -13.30
C ASN A 20 1.79 8.24 -13.00
N GLN A 21 2.70 9.22 -12.91
CA GLN A 21 4.09 8.95 -12.60
C GLN A 21 4.24 8.31 -11.20
N VAL A 22 3.55 8.86 -10.20
CA VAL A 22 3.53 8.27 -8.84
C VAL A 22 2.98 6.83 -8.87
N ILE A 23 1.91 6.58 -9.65
CA ILE A 23 1.36 5.22 -9.78
C ILE A 23 2.35 4.26 -10.44
N ILE A 24 3.08 4.70 -11.48
CA ILE A 24 4.05 3.87 -12.18
C ILE A 24 5.23 3.52 -11.28
N ASP A 25 5.71 4.50 -10.50
CA ASP A 25 6.94 4.37 -9.71
C ASP A 25 6.69 3.68 -8.37
N GLU A 26 5.52 3.89 -7.75
CA GLU A 26 5.25 3.47 -6.37
C GLU A 26 4.17 2.39 -6.24
N SER A 27 3.66 1.81 -7.35
CA SER A 27 2.62 0.77 -7.28
C SER A 27 3.07 -0.47 -6.51
N PRO A 28 2.18 -1.08 -5.68
CA PRO A 28 0.84 -0.62 -5.34
C PRO A 28 0.89 0.66 -4.48
N VAL A 29 0.11 1.67 -4.83
CA VAL A 29 0.15 2.97 -4.12
C VAL A 29 -1.25 3.41 -3.69
N SER A 30 -1.38 3.93 -2.48
CA SER A 30 -2.65 4.40 -1.96
C SER A 30 -3.05 5.74 -2.56
N ILE A 31 -4.34 6.05 -2.55
CA ILE A 31 -4.84 7.38 -2.92
C ILE A 31 -4.26 8.50 -2.03
N ASN A 32 -3.96 8.20 -0.75
CA ASN A 32 -3.39 9.18 0.17
C ASN A 32 -1.94 9.50 -0.22
N THR A 33 -1.14 8.48 -0.55
CA THR A 33 0.24 8.68 -1.01
C THR A 33 0.27 9.46 -2.32
N ILE A 34 -0.60 9.13 -3.29
CA ILE A 34 -0.71 9.90 -4.55
C ILE A 34 -1.03 11.37 -4.25
N SER A 35 -2.01 11.61 -3.38
CA SER A 35 -2.41 12.96 -2.95
C SER A 35 -1.21 13.72 -2.36
N GLN A 36 -0.52 13.11 -1.41
CA GLN A 36 0.62 13.70 -0.72
C GLN A 36 1.76 14.03 -1.69
N ARG A 37 2.19 13.08 -2.55
CA ARG A 37 3.26 13.26 -3.53
C ARG A 37 2.98 14.40 -4.51
N ILE A 38 1.75 14.49 -5.01
CA ILE A 38 1.34 15.56 -5.92
C ILE A 38 1.39 16.92 -5.20
N LEU A 39 0.88 17.00 -3.97
CA LEU A 39 0.85 18.25 -3.20
C LEU A 39 2.25 18.72 -2.83
N GLU A 40 3.12 17.81 -2.39
CA GLU A 40 4.54 18.08 -2.10
C GLU A 40 5.26 18.60 -3.34
N ALA A 41 5.12 17.92 -4.49
CA ALA A 41 5.73 18.36 -5.75
C ALA A 41 5.19 19.71 -6.23
N CYS A 42 3.97 20.09 -5.83
CA CYS A 42 3.40 21.41 -6.11
C CYS A 42 3.79 22.50 -5.10
N GLY A 43 4.41 22.14 -3.98
CA GLY A 43 4.73 23.02 -2.85
C GLY A 43 3.51 23.40 -1.99
N ILE A 44 2.48 22.55 -1.96
CA ILE A 44 1.24 22.77 -1.21
C ILE A 44 1.28 21.95 0.08
N THR A 45 1.25 22.61 1.22
CA THR A 45 1.37 21.95 2.55
C THR A 45 0.04 21.75 3.26
N LYS A 46 -1.02 22.48 2.87
CA LYS A 46 -2.33 22.41 3.52
C LYS A 46 -3.36 21.73 2.63
N SER A 47 -3.80 20.54 3.02
CA SER A 47 -4.91 19.85 2.37
C SER A 47 -6.25 20.41 2.87
N THR A 48 -6.92 21.22 2.03
CA THR A 48 -8.31 21.69 2.27
C THR A 48 -9.32 20.75 1.61
N PRO A 49 -10.63 20.80 1.95
CA PRO A 49 -11.66 20.01 1.26
C PRO A 49 -11.65 20.20 -0.27
N LYS A 50 -11.48 21.45 -0.72
CA LYS A 50 -11.36 21.79 -2.15
C LYS A 50 -10.15 21.10 -2.81
N ILE A 51 -9.03 21.00 -2.10
CA ILE A 51 -7.85 20.29 -2.59
C ILE A 51 -8.10 18.78 -2.67
N LYS A 52 -8.76 18.19 -1.66
CA LYS A 52 -9.11 16.76 -1.67
C LYS A 52 -10.02 16.41 -2.85
N GLU A 53 -11.09 17.19 -3.05
CA GLU A 53 -11.98 17.02 -4.21
C GLU A 53 -11.22 17.16 -5.54
N ARG A 54 -10.27 18.10 -5.60
CA ARG A 54 -9.42 18.27 -6.78
C ARG A 54 -8.52 17.07 -7.02
N VAL A 55 -7.90 16.51 -5.99
CA VAL A 55 -7.09 15.29 -6.10
C VAL A 55 -7.95 14.12 -6.54
N ASP A 56 -9.13 13.91 -5.96
CA ASP A 56 -10.04 12.83 -6.37
C ASP A 56 -10.45 12.94 -7.85
N TYR A 57 -10.62 14.17 -8.34
CA TYR A 57 -10.85 14.41 -9.77
C TYR A 57 -9.63 14.04 -10.62
N LEU A 58 -8.43 14.45 -10.20
CA LEU A 58 -7.19 14.17 -10.93
C LEU A 58 -6.89 12.67 -11.00
N VAL A 59 -7.06 11.98 -9.87
CA VAL A 59 -6.89 10.53 -9.78
C VAL A 59 -7.89 9.81 -10.68
N ARG A 60 -9.16 10.22 -10.71
CA ARG A 60 -10.14 9.67 -11.67
C ARG A 60 -9.78 9.95 -13.13
N ALA A 61 -9.18 11.09 -13.41
CA ALA A 61 -8.76 11.47 -14.76
C ALA A 61 -7.54 10.67 -15.28
N THR A 62 -6.81 9.96 -14.42
CA THR A 62 -5.77 8.99 -14.84
C THR A 62 -6.33 7.84 -15.68
N ARG A 63 -7.62 7.53 -15.51
CA ARG A 63 -8.31 6.36 -16.08
C ARG A 63 -7.73 5.00 -15.64
N ILE A 64 -6.87 4.99 -14.62
CA ILE A 64 -6.43 3.76 -13.96
C ILE A 64 -7.52 3.37 -12.97
N LYS A 65 -8.01 2.14 -13.09
CA LYS A 65 -9.06 1.63 -12.20
C LYS A 65 -8.43 1.26 -10.86
N PRO A 66 -8.82 1.88 -9.73
CA PRO A 66 -8.35 1.45 -8.43
C PRO A 66 -8.96 0.11 -8.02
N ALA A 67 -8.27 -0.57 -7.11
CA ALA A 67 -8.80 -1.70 -6.36
C ALA A 67 -8.93 -1.29 -4.88
N PRO A 68 -10.04 -1.60 -4.21
CA PRO A 68 -10.15 -1.39 -2.77
C PRO A 68 -9.31 -2.43 -2.02
N ASP A 69 -8.71 -1.99 -0.92
CA ASP A 69 -8.09 -2.84 0.09
C ASP A 69 -8.46 -2.28 1.47
N GLY A 70 -9.30 -3.01 2.19
CA GLY A 70 -10.04 -2.48 3.34
C GLY A 70 -10.83 -1.22 2.99
N THR A 71 -10.47 -0.10 3.63
CA THR A 71 -11.12 1.21 3.43
C THR A 71 -10.37 2.14 2.47
N THR A 72 -9.18 1.73 2.00
CA THR A 72 -8.32 2.55 1.14
C THR A 72 -8.39 2.08 -0.31
N LEU A 73 -8.32 3.03 -1.25
CA LEU A 73 -8.17 2.71 -2.67
C LEU A 73 -6.69 2.66 -3.04
N PHE A 74 -6.30 1.58 -3.69
CA PHE A 74 -4.96 1.38 -4.22
C PHE A 74 -4.94 1.38 -5.75
N PHE A 75 -3.84 1.88 -6.29
CA PHE A 75 -3.57 1.98 -7.71
C PHE A 75 -2.39 1.10 -8.06
N TRP A 76 -2.57 0.37 -9.15
CA TRP A 76 -1.57 -0.51 -9.72
C TRP A 76 -1.08 0.08 -11.03
N LYS A 77 0.22 -0.07 -11.32
CA LYS A 77 0.73 0.28 -12.63
C LYS A 77 0.02 -0.56 -13.70
N PRO A 78 -0.30 0.00 -14.87
CA PRO A 78 -0.97 -0.76 -15.93
C PRO A 78 -0.18 -2.01 -16.32
N GLY A 79 -0.88 -3.14 -16.40
CA GLY A 79 -0.28 -4.44 -16.73
C GLY A 79 0.31 -5.21 -15.54
N SER A 80 0.31 -4.65 -14.33
CA SER A 80 0.56 -5.43 -13.12
C SER A 80 -0.60 -6.35 -12.79
N ASP A 81 -0.26 -7.56 -12.36
CA ASP A 81 -1.19 -8.51 -11.75
C ASP A 81 -1.02 -8.46 -10.22
N PRO A 82 -2.04 -7.99 -9.47
CA PRO A 82 -2.01 -7.99 -8.01
C PRO A 82 -1.80 -9.39 -7.40
N MET A 83 -2.21 -10.46 -8.09
CA MET A 83 -2.05 -11.84 -7.61
C MET A 83 -0.65 -12.41 -7.84
N ALA A 84 0.15 -11.78 -8.69
CA ALA A 84 1.54 -12.18 -8.94
C ALA A 84 2.54 -11.27 -8.20
N TYR A 85 2.06 -10.46 -7.27
CA TYR A 85 2.89 -9.48 -6.58
C TYR A 85 3.68 -10.15 -5.46
N ASP A 86 5.01 -10.12 -5.58
CA ASP A 86 5.97 -10.89 -4.78
C ASP A 86 7.02 -10.03 -4.07
N MET A 87 6.82 -8.71 -4.04
CA MET A 87 7.75 -7.74 -3.44
C MET A 87 7.10 -6.97 -2.31
N TYR A 88 7.90 -6.39 -1.41
CA TYR A 88 7.43 -5.37 -0.48
C TYR A 88 8.52 -4.32 -0.27
N ARG A 89 8.12 -3.09 0.06
CA ARG A 89 9.07 -2.04 0.46
C ARG A 89 9.54 -2.29 1.89
N CYS A 90 10.85 -2.45 2.06
CA CYS A 90 11.47 -2.81 3.33
C CYS A 90 11.54 -1.60 4.28
N SER A 91 11.61 -1.86 5.58
CA SER A 91 11.79 -0.84 6.61
C SER A 91 13.08 -0.01 6.48
N GLU A 92 14.07 -0.49 5.72
CA GLU A 92 15.30 0.25 5.43
C GLU A 92 15.08 1.41 4.45
N ASP A 93 13.93 1.41 3.75
CA ASP A 93 13.51 2.56 2.96
C ASP A 93 13.21 3.72 3.93
N LEU A 94 13.83 4.89 3.67
CA LEU A 94 13.87 6.07 4.57
C LEU A 94 12.50 6.65 4.99
N ASP A 95 11.39 6.12 4.47
CA ASP A 95 10.04 6.64 4.64
C ASP A 95 9.09 5.52 5.11
N VAL A 96 8.96 5.37 6.43
CA VAL A 96 8.04 4.39 7.04
C VAL A 96 6.60 4.80 6.74
N ARG A 97 5.89 3.96 5.98
CA ARG A 97 4.51 4.22 5.58
C ARG A 97 3.52 3.94 6.70
N ALA A 98 2.42 4.69 6.68
CA ALA A 98 1.27 4.38 7.52
C ALA A 98 0.67 3.03 7.10
N PRO A 99 0.09 2.24 8.03
CA PRO A 99 -0.52 0.95 7.70
C PRO A 99 -1.58 1.04 6.61
N GLU A 100 -2.35 2.13 6.59
CA GLU A 100 -3.41 2.37 5.61
C GLU A 100 -2.89 2.64 4.19
N ASP A 101 -1.58 2.91 4.07
CA ASP A 101 -0.86 3.18 2.82
C ASP A 101 0.01 1.99 2.37
N ILE A 102 -0.14 0.84 3.03
CA ILE A 102 0.51 -0.42 2.67
C ILE A 102 -0.58 -1.37 2.16
N HIS A 103 -0.38 -1.94 0.98
CA HIS A 103 -1.32 -2.91 0.43
C HIS A 103 -1.17 -4.26 1.14
N SER A 104 -2.26 -4.99 1.34
CA SER A 104 -2.30 -6.30 2.00
C SER A 104 -1.40 -7.34 1.30
N SER A 105 -1.20 -7.25 -0.02
CA SER A 105 -0.23 -8.08 -0.74
C SER A 105 1.22 -7.81 -0.32
N GLU A 106 1.59 -6.56 0.00
CA GLU A 106 2.92 -6.26 0.56
C GLU A 106 3.07 -6.90 1.96
N ALA A 107 2.00 -6.85 2.77
CA ALA A 107 1.98 -7.51 4.07
C ALA A 107 2.06 -9.04 3.97
N ALA A 108 1.39 -9.64 2.98
CA ALA A 108 1.49 -11.06 2.65
C ALA A 108 2.93 -11.43 2.28
N CYS A 109 3.58 -10.69 1.39
CA CYS A 109 4.97 -10.92 0.97
C CYS A 109 5.94 -10.83 2.17
N ALA A 110 5.84 -9.76 2.96
CA ALA A 110 6.67 -9.59 4.15
C ALA A 110 6.46 -10.70 5.19
N MET A 111 5.22 -11.15 5.37
CA MET A 111 4.90 -12.25 6.27
C MET A 111 5.43 -13.59 5.75
N LEU A 112 5.29 -13.86 4.45
CA LEU A 112 5.76 -15.09 3.83
C LEU A 112 7.28 -15.23 3.95
N GLU A 113 8.02 -14.14 3.78
CA GLU A 113 9.47 -14.13 4.03
C GLU A 113 9.78 -14.45 5.49
N ALA A 114 9.08 -13.82 6.44
CA ALA A 114 9.27 -14.08 7.88
C ALA A 114 8.93 -15.51 8.30
N ILE A 115 7.91 -16.12 7.67
CA ILE A 115 7.57 -17.54 7.86
C ILE A 115 8.65 -18.41 7.24
N THR A 116 9.12 -18.11 6.04
CA THR A 116 10.14 -18.94 5.36
C THR A 116 11.48 -18.94 6.09
N GLU A 117 11.82 -17.85 6.77
CA GLU A 117 13.01 -17.76 7.64
C GLU A 117 12.93 -18.68 8.87
N GLN A 118 11.75 -19.17 9.24
CA GLN A 118 11.50 -19.91 10.48
C GLN A 118 10.76 -21.23 10.22
N TYR A 119 11.32 -22.36 10.66
CA TYR A 119 10.65 -23.66 10.54
C TYR A 119 9.46 -23.79 11.52
N GLY A 120 8.32 -23.23 11.14
CA GLY A 120 7.10 -23.19 11.93
C GLY A 120 7.05 -21.99 12.86
N ILE A 121 6.07 -21.10 12.65
CA ILE A 121 5.87 -19.89 13.47
C ILE A 121 4.39 -19.74 13.88
N PRO A 122 4.07 -19.35 15.12
CA PRO A 122 2.67 -19.05 15.50
C PRO A 122 2.09 -17.91 14.66
N PRO A 123 0.80 -17.93 14.28
CA PRO A 123 0.19 -16.86 13.47
C PRO A 123 0.41 -15.45 14.02
N ALA A 124 0.27 -15.26 15.33
CA ALA A 124 0.50 -13.95 15.95
C ALA A 124 1.95 -13.48 15.85
N GLU A 125 2.91 -14.40 15.92
CA GLU A 125 4.33 -14.10 15.77
C GLU A 125 4.69 -13.82 14.31
N ALA A 126 4.07 -14.53 13.36
CA ALA A 126 4.20 -14.27 11.93
C ALA A 126 3.71 -12.86 11.57
N CYS A 127 2.54 -12.46 12.08
CA CYS A 127 2.03 -11.10 11.93
C CYS A 127 3.02 -10.06 12.48
N ALA A 128 3.55 -10.27 13.69
CA ALA A 128 4.50 -9.35 14.29
C ALA A 128 5.84 -9.29 13.53
N ALA A 129 6.30 -10.43 12.98
CA ALA A 129 7.54 -10.51 12.22
C ALA A 129 7.41 -9.84 10.84
N GLY A 130 6.33 -10.10 10.10
CA GLY A 130 6.03 -9.41 8.84
C GLY A 130 5.84 -7.90 9.03
N ALA A 131 5.15 -7.47 10.10
CA ALA A 131 4.99 -6.05 10.41
C ALA A 131 6.34 -5.35 10.62
N ARG A 132 7.30 -6.01 11.29
CA ARG A 132 8.66 -5.47 11.48
C ARG A 132 9.40 -5.29 10.16
N LYS A 133 9.27 -6.22 9.21
CA LYS A 133 9.88 -6.10 7.86
C LYS A 133 9.34 -4.88 7.09
N LEU A 134 8.10 -4.46 7.37
CA LEU A 134 7.49 -3.23 6.84
C LEU A 134 7.82 -1.96 7.65
N GLY A 135 8.59 -2.06 8.73
CA GLY A 135 8.93 -0.92 9.61
C GLY A 135 7.87 -0.61 10.67
N LEU A 136 6.82 -1.42 10.76
CA LEU A 136 5.71 -1.26 11.70
C LEU A 136 6.07 -1.93 13.04
N THR A 137 6.66 -1.14 13.95
CA THR A 137 7.17 -1.66 15.24
C THR A 137 6.09 -1.90 16.31
N ARG A 138 4.91 -1.28 16.17
CA ARG A 138 3.80 -1.39 17.14
C ARG A 138 2.59 -2.04 16.47
N MET A 139 2.08 -3.12 17.06
CA MET A 139 0.85 -3.79 16.61
C MET A 139 -0.41 -3.02 17.05
N THR A 140 -0.64 -1.85 16.43
CA THR A 140 -1.90 -1.10 16.56
C THR A 140 -3.05 -1.87 15.89
N PRO A 141 -4.33 -1.51 16.13
CA PRO A 141 -5.45 -2.14 15.43
C PRO A 141 -5.32 -2.13 13.91
N ALA A 142 -4.88 -1.03 13.31
CA ALA A 142 -4.68 -0.93 11.86
C ALA A 142 -3.57 -1.86 11.35
N VAL A 143 -2.46 -1.99 12.09
CA VAL A 143 -1.39 -2.93 11.74
C VAL A 143 -1.88 -4.38 11.85
N LYS A 144 -2.69 -4.71 12.86
CA LYS A 144 -3.26 -6.05 12.99
C LYS A 144 -4.17 -6.38 11.82
N GLU A 145 -5.09 -5.48 11.48
CA GLU A 145 -6.00 -5.65 10.34
C GLU A 145 -5.23 -5.87 9.03
N LEU A 146 -4.21 -5.05 8.75
CA LEU A 146 -3.33 -5.21 7.59
C LEU A 146 -2.65 -6.59 7.55
N MET A 147 -2.05 -7.02 8.67
CA MET A 147 -1.37 -8.32 8.71
C MET A 147 -2.35 -9.50 8.64
N GLU A 148 -3.55 -9.37 9.21
CA GLU A 148 -4.61 -10.37 9.10
C GLU A 148 -5.10 -10.50 7.66
N SER A 149 -5.31 -9.38 6.95
CA SER A 149 -5.62 -9.39 5.51
C SER A 149 -4.50 -10.03 4.69
N GLY A 150 -3.23 -9.73 5.01
CA GLY A 150 -2.08 -10.40 4.39
C GLY A 150 -2.05 -11.91 4.63
N LEU A 151 -2.37 -12.36 5.84
CA LEU A 151 -2.45 -13.79 6.16
C LEU A 151 -3.59 -14.48 5.38
N THR A 152 -4.74 -13.84 5.24
CA THR A 152 -5.85 -14.36 4.43
C THR A 152 -5.42 -14.56 2.97
N ILE A 153 -4.68 -13.61 2.38
CA ILE A 153 -4.13 -13.76 1.02
C ILE A 153 -3.24 -15.01 0.92
N LEU A 154 -2.30 -15.19 1.85
CA LEU A 154 -1.41 -16.36 1.84
C LEU A 154 -2.16 -17.68 1.98
N GLN A 155 -3.25 -17.70 2.75
CA GLN A 155 -4.09 -18.88 2.92
C GLN A 155 -4.90 -19.18 1.65
N ASP A 156 -5.51 -18.16 1.04
CA ASP A 156 -6.30 -18.30 -0.19
C ASP A 156 -5.44 -18.76 -1.37
N GLU A 157 -4.18 -18.31 -1.43
CA GLU A 157 -3.19 -18.71 -2.43
C GLU A 157 -2.51 -20.06 -2.11
N ASN A 158 -2.81 -20.68 -0.97
CA ASN A 158 -2.16 -21.89 -0.46
C ASN A 158 -0.64 -21.76 -0.27
N ALA A 159 -0.13 -20.55 -0.11
CA ALA A 159 1.29 -20.26 0.13
C ALA A 159 1.74 -20.68 1.53
N VAL A 160 0.81 -20.81 2.47
CA VAL A 160 1.08 -21.25 3.85
C VAL A 160 0.05 -22.27 4.32
N THR A 161 0.45 -23.16 5.23
CA THR A 161 -0.44 -24.12 5.90
C THR A 161 -0.22 -24.13 7.41
N LEU A 162 -1.22 -24.59 8.15
CA LEU A 162 -1.09 -24.85 9.59
C LEU A 162 -0.68 -26.30 9.82
N ASN A 163 0.45 -26.51 10.47
CA ASN A 163 0.89 -27.84 10.86
C ASN A 163 0.08 -28.38 12.07
N SER A 164 0.38 -29.63 12.47
CA SER A 164 -0.31 -30.30 13.59
C SER A 164 -0.15 -29.61 14.96
N ARG A 165 0.76 -28.64 15.08
CA ARG A 165 1.01 -27.84 16.28
C ARG A 165 0.36 -26.46 16.22
N GLY A 166 -0.38 -26.15 15.15
CA GLY A 166 -0.98 -24.84 14.93
C GLY A 166 0.03 -23.75 14.53
N MET A 167 1.17 -24.14 13.98
CA MET A 167 2.19 -23.21 13.46
C MET A 167 2.04 -23.08 11.94
N LEU A 168 2.29 -21.88 11.44
CA LEU A 168 2.37 -21.60 10.00
C LEU A 168 3.69 -22.10 9.44
N GLU A 169 3.61 -22.81 8.32
CA GLU A 169 4.71 -23.26 7.48
C GLU A 169 4.43 -22.85 6.04
N SER A 170 5.46 -22.43 5.30
CA SER A 170 5.32 -22.22 3.85
C SER A 170 5.15 -23.56 3.13
N THR A 171 4.36 -23.55 2.05
CA THR A 171 4.08 -24.73 1.21
C THR A 171 5.13 -24.91 0.10
#